data_AF-A0AAV2HSF0-F1
#
_entry.id   AF-A0AAV2HSF0-F1
#
_cell.length_a   1.000
_cell.length_b   1.000
_cell.length_c   1.000
_cell.angle_alpha   90.00
_cell.angle_beta   90.00
_cell.angle_gamma   90.00
#
_symmetry.space_group_name_H-M   'P 1'
#
loop_
_entity.id
_entity.type
_entity.pdbx_description
1 polymer ?
#
loop_
_entity_poly.entity_id
_entity_poly.type
_entity_poly.pdbx_seq_one_letter_code
_entity_poly.pdbx_strand_id
1 'polypeptide(L)'
;MIAAKHLDSVALETLLKAGADVNLCTAGSKPTTTLDILLKSIPRASSRTKECIHRLIAHDVHVLKVNPCVIHVLISIGCLSLATKFISSGIGPLDVPLHKRIRGWYKSEAFISPLGVALLLNNVKLAQYFFEIRYLTKSDLWLLRRNKVLSKHLLPECLQFTQDASHQPLSLETLSFVAVSWVVGAAPGRQARIEKTNLPPILQAALLYTDIPPIVENTSEPRNLSLHLSFLKKYLVKETESSDDSVHDSYDELISDESDY
;
A
#
# COMPACT_ATOMS: atom_id res chain seq x y z
N MET A 1 11.11 -19.72 -7.99
CA MET A 1 10.62 -18.88 -9.12
C MET A 1 9.76 -19.64 -10.14
N ILE A 2 10.23 -20.74 -10.76
CA ILE A 2 9.43 -21.48 -11.78
C ILE A 2 8.12 -22.03 -11.18
N ALA A 3 8.18 -22.71 -10.03
CA ALA A 3 6.99 -23.20 -9.33
C ALA A 3 5.95 -22.09 -9.08
N ALA A 4 6.41 -20.91 -8.65
CA ALA A 4 5.57 -19.73 -8.46
C ALA A 4 4.93 -19.22 -9.76
N LYS A 5 5.67 -19.22 -10.88
CA LYS A 5 5.14 -18.85 -12.21
C LYS A 5 4.00 -19.78 -12.66
N HIS A 6 4.07 -21.06 -12.29
CA HIS A 6 3.06 -22.06 -12.59
C HIS A 6 1.96 -22.19 -11.51
N LEU A 7 2.04 -21.40 -10.44
CA LEU A 7 1.12 -21.46 -9.29
C LEU A 7 1.03 -22.87 -8.67
N ASP A 8 2.14 -23.60 -8.67
CA ASP A 8 2.25 -24.94 -8.07
C ASP A 8 2.65 -24.80 -6.60
N SER A 9 1.66 -24.82 -5.70
CA SER A 9 1.87 -24.61 -4.27
C SER A 9 2.65 -25.75 -3.61
N VAL A 10 2.52 -26.99 -4.11
CA VAL A 10 3.19 -28.17 -3.57
C VAL A 10 4.68 -28.16 -3.93
N ALA A 11 5.00 -27.90 -5.20
CA ALA A 11 6.38 -27.77 -5.64
C ALA A 11 7.06 -26.58 -4.96
N LEU A 12 6.34 -25.45 -4.82
CA LEU A 12 6.84 -24.28 -4.10
C LEU A 12 7.17 -24.63 -2.65
N GLU A 13 6.23 -25.23 -1.90
CA GLU A 13 6.46 -25.63 -0.50
C GLU A 13 7.65 -26.60 -0.36
N THR A 14 7.74 -27.58 -1.25
CA THR A 14 8.83 -28.58 -1.22
C THR A 14 10.19 -27.91 -1.39
N LEU A 15 10.30 -26.96 -2.34
CA LEU A 15 11.53 -26.19 -2.55
C LEU A 15 11.86 -25.30 -1.34
N LEU A 16 10.85 -24.65 -0.76
CA LEU A 16 11.02 -23.82 0.44
C LEU A 16 11.55 -24.64 1.62
N LYS A 17 10.96 -25.83 1.87
CA LYS A 17 11.42 -26.77 2.89
C LYS A 17 12.84 -27.30 2.62
N ALA A 18 13.24 -27.39 1.36
CA ALA A 18 14.60 -27.75 0.96
C ALA A 18 15.61 -26.59 1.07
N GLY A 19 15.20 -25.42 1.59
CA GLY A 19 16.10 -24.26 1.79
C GLY A 19 16.24 -23.37 0.56
N ALA A 20 15.29 -23.39 -0.38
CA ALA A 20 15.30 -22.45 -1.49
C ALA A 20 15.15 -21.00 -0.99
N ASP A 21 16.04 -20.12 -1.44
CA ASP A 21 16.01 -18.70 -1.06
C ASP A 21 14.83 -17.96 -1.73
N VAL A 22 13.88 -17.49 -0.91
CA VAL A 22 12.72 -16.70 -1.37
C VAL A 22 13.07 -15.30 -1.83
N ASN A 23 14.19 -14.78 -1.33
CA ASN A 23 14.68 -13.42 -1.53
C ASN A 23 15.66 -13.32 -2.69
N LEU A 24 15.90 -14.44 -3.39
CA LEU A 24 16.71 -14.47 -4.60
C LEU A 24 16.01 -13.66 -5.70
N CYS A 25 16.77 -12.74 -6.30
CA CYS A 25 16.33 -11.96 -7.45
C CYS A 25 16.93 -12.54 -8.73
N THR A 26 16.19 -12.49 -9.84
CA THR A 26 16.78 -12.76 -11.16
C THR A 26 17.91 -11.80 -11.47
N ALA A 27 19.01 -12.32 -12.02
CA ALA A 27 20.04 -11.51 -12.65
C ALA A 27 19.47 -10.84 -13.92
N GLY A 28 19.61 -9.52 -14.04
CA GLY A 28 19.12 -8.74 -15.17
C GLY A 28 18.90 -7.28 -14.79
N SER A 29 18.48 -6.47 -15.75
CA SER A 29 18.18 -5.04 -15.52
C SER A 29 17.04 -4.80 -14.52
N LYS A 30 16.23 -5.84 -14.23
CA LYS A 30 15.05 -5.75 -13.36
C LYS A 30 15.03 -6.93 -12.37
N PRO A 31 15.65 -6.77 -11.19
CA PRO A 31 15.62 -7.82 -10.18
C PRO A 31 14.16 -8.12 -9.81
N THR A 32 13.71 -9.33 -10.08
CA THR A 32 12.35 -9.79 -9.78
C THR A 32 12.44 -10.89 -8.74
N THR A 33 11.72 -10.75 -7.64
CA THR A 33 11.64 -11.78 -6.59
C THR A 33 10.59 -12.83 -6.92
N THR A 34 10.60 -13.94 -6.18
CA THR A 34 9.50 -14.93 -6.29
C THR A 34 8.15 -14.31 -5.90
N LEU A 35 8.13 -13.37 -4.93
CA LEU A 35 6.93 -12.64 -4.55
C LEU A 35 6.38 -11.80 -5.70
N ASP A 36 7.23 -11.05 -6.39
CA ASP A 36 6.81 -10.20 -7.52
C ASP A 36 6.13 -11.01 -8.64
N ILE A 37 6.62 -12.21 -8.91
CA ILE A 37 6.01 -13.13 -9.88
C ILE A 37 4.60 -13.53 -9.46
N LEU A 38 4.41 -13.87 -8.18
CA LEU A 38 3.09 -14.21 -7.64
C LEU A 38 2.16 -12.99 -7.67
N LEU A 39 2.67 -11.81 -7.26
CA LEU A 39 1.89 -10.57 -7.26
C LEU A 39 1.45 -10.17 -8.68
N LYS A 40 2.29 -10.36 -9.70
CA LYS A 40 1.93 -10.13 -11.11
C LYS A 40 0.86 -11.10 -11.63
N SER A 41 0.71 -12.26 -10.97
CA SER A 41 -0.26 -13.31 -11.34
C SER A 41 -1.63 -13.13 -10.68
N ILE A 42 -1.73 -12.22 -9.69
CA ILE A 42 -2.96 -11.91 -8.95
C ILE A 42 -4.17 -11.55 -9.80
N PRO A 43 -4.09 -10.88 -10.96
CA PRO A 43 -5.29 -10.60 -11.76
C PRO A 43 -6.05 -11.86 -12.19
N ARG A 44 -5.42 -13.04 -12.12
CA ARG A 44 -6.04 -14.35 -12.32
C ARG A 44 -6.51 -14.99 -11.00
N ALA A 45 -6.67 -14.17 -9.95
CA ALA A 45 -6.81 -14.45 -8.51
C ALA A 45 -7.46 -15.80 -8.17
N SER A 46 -6.69 -16.87 -8.35
CA SER A 46 -7.10 -18.20 -7.94
C SER A 46 -6.76 -18.37 -6.46
N SER A 47 -7.52 -19.22 -5.77
CA SER A 47 -7.18 -19.73 -4.43
C SER A 47 -5.71 -20.18 -4.36
N ARG A 48 -5.20 -20.79 -5.43
CA ARG A 48 -3.80 -21.21 -5.58
C ARG A 48 -2.79 -20.07 -5.46
N THR A 49 -3.08 -18.90 -6.04
CA THR A 49 -2.17 -17.75 -5.95
C THR A 49 -2.04 -17.27 -4.51
N LYS A 50 -3.18 -17.18 -3.80
CA LYS A 50 -3.20 -16.81 -2.38
C LYS A 50 -2.42 -17.82 -1.54
N GLU A 51 -2.64 -19.11 -1.77
CA GLU A 51 -1.95 -20.20 -1.08
C GLU A 51 -0.42 -20.11 -1.28
N CYS A 52 0.05 -19.92 -2.52
CA CYS A 52 1.47 -19.74 -2.81
C CYS A 52 2.07 -18.53 -2.08
N ILE A 53 1.35 -17.39 -2.05
CA ILE A 53 1.81 -16.18 -1.34
C ILE A 53 1.91 -16.45 0.16
N HIS A 54 0.91 -17.10 0.76
CA HIS A 54 0.95 -17.46 2.19
C HIS A 54 2.15 -18.35 2.52
N ARG A 55 2.42 -19.37 1.70
CA ARG A 55 3.57 -20.27 1.88
C ARG A 55 4.91 -19.54 1.76
N LEU A 56 5.02 -18.63 0.79
CA LEU A 56 6.23 -17.84 0.60
C LEU A 56 6.52 -16.96 1.82
N ILE A 57 5.50 -16.26 2.34
CA ILE A 57 5.65 -15.33 3.46
C ILE A 57 5.91 -16.06 4.78
N ALA A 58 5.56 -17.33 4.89
CA ALA A 58 5.93 -18.18 6.02
C ALA A 58 7.45 -18.48 6.08
N HIS A 59 8.20 -18.24 5.00
CA HIS A 59 9.64 -18.52 4.89
C HIS A 59 10.49 -17.24 4.81
N ASP A 60 10.25 -16.28 5.72
CA ASP A 60 11.07 -15.08 5.94
C ASP A 60 11.41 -14.25 4.68
N VAL A 61 10.34 -13.79 4.01
CA VAL A 61 10.48 -12.79 2.95
C VAL A 61 11.07 -11.50 3.52
N HIS A 62 12.20 -11.08 2.97
CA HIS A 62 12.94 -9.92 3.39
C HIS A 62 12.26 -8.64 2.92
N VAL A 63 11.71 -7.87 3.86
CA VAL A 63 10.86 -6.69 3.58
C VAL A 63 11.59 -5.61 2.79
N LEU A 64 12.90 -5.43 3.00
CA LEU A 64 13.72 -4.48 2.22
C LEU A 64 13.73 -4.73 0.71
N LYS A 65 13.38 -5.93 0.23
CA LYS A 65 13.32 -6.24 -1.21
C LYS A 65 11.91 -6.15 -1.78
N VAL A 66 10.92 -5.82 -0.96
CA VAL A 66 9.51 -5.82 -1.36
C VAL A 66 9.07 -4.42 -1.75
N ASN A 67 8.43 -4.31 -2.91
CA ASN A 67 7.84 -3.06 -3.36
C ASN A 67 6.68 -2.66 -2.42
N PRO A 68 6.65 -1.44 -1.84
CA PRO A 68 5.58 -1.01 -0.93
C PRO A 68 4.17 -1.06 -1.54
N CYS A 69 4.04 -1.03 -2.87
CA CYS A 69 2.78 -1.24 -3.57
C CYS A 69 2.13 -2.60 -3.27
N VAL A 70 2.88 -3.58 -2.76
CA VAL A 70 2.37 -4.87 -2.30
C VAL A 70 1.18 -4.72 -1.36
N ILE A 71 1.16 -3.68 -0.52
CA ILE A 71 0.09 -3.45 0.46
C ILE A 71 -1.25 -3.23 -0.24
N HIS A 72 -1.27 -2.39 -1.27
CA HIS A 72 -2.47 -2.13 -2.09
C HIS A 72 -2.99 -3.42 -2.73
N VAL A 73 -2.08 -4.24 -3.24
CA VAL A 73 -2.38 -5.50 -3.89
C VAL A 73 -3.00 -6.49 -2.90
N LEU A 74 -2.39 -6.66 -1.73
CA LEU A 74 -2.85 -7.57 -0.68
C LEU A 74 -4.22 -7.17 -0.14
N ILE A 75 -4.44 -5.87 0.09
CA ILE A 75 -5.76 -5.32 0.47
C ILE A 75 -6.79 -5.68 -0.60
N SER A 76 -6.46 -5.46 -1.88
CA SER A 76 -7.37 -5.67 -3.01
C SER A 76 -7.79 -7.11 -3.22
N ILE A 77 -6.95 -8.07 -2.83
CA ILE A 77 -7.29 -9.51 -2.89
C ILE A 77 -7.87 -10.05 -1.57
N GLY A 78 -7.97 -9.20 -0.54
CA GLY A 78 -8.46 -9.58 0.79
C GLY A 78 -7.47 -10.40 1.61
N CYS A 79 -6.17 -10.35 1.32
CA CYS A 79 -5.12 -11.01 2.12
C CYS A 79 -4.63 -10.07 3.23
N LEU A 80 -5.53 -9.74 4.17
CA LEU A 80 -5.30 -8.68 5.16
C LEU A 80 -4.30 -9.09 6.26
N SER A 81 -4.28 -10.37 6.65
CA SER A 81 -3.24 -10.92 7.53
C SER A 81 -1.83 -10.65 6.99
N LEU A 82 -1.63 -10.88 5.69
CA LEU A 82 -0.36 -10.63 5.02
C LEU A 82 -0.05 -9.15 4.91
N ALA A 83 -1.05 -8.32 4.59
CA ALA A 83 -0.87 -6.87 4.57
C ALA A 83 -0.41 -6.36 5.95
N THR A 84 -1.04 -6.83 7.02
CA THR A 84 -0.64 -6.49 8.41
C THR A 84 0.80 -6.88 8.66
N LYS A 85 1.21 -8.11 8.32
CA LYS A 85 2.57 -8.59 8.54
C LYS A 85 3.62 -7.71 7.83
N PHE A 86 3.34 -7.27 6.60
CA PHE A 86 4.26 -6.37 5.89
C PHE A 86 4.30 -4.97 6.49
N ILE A 87 3.16 -4.44 6.93
CA ILE A 87 3.10 -3.14 7.62
C ILE A 87 3.91 -3.22 8.91
N SER A 88 3.70 -4.25 9.73
CA SER A 88 4.43 -4.43 11.00
C SER A 88 5.90 -4.76 10.85
N SER A 89 6.32 -5.13 9.63
CA SER A 89 7.73 -5.27 9.27
C SER A 89 8.36 -3.95 8.81
N GLY A 90 7.66 -2.83 8.91
CA GLY A 90 8.17 -1.50 8.60
C GLY A 90 7.94 -1.03 7.16
N ILE A 91 7.03 -1.63 6.39
CA ILE A 91 6.57 -1.00 5.14
C ILE A 91 5.69 0.20 5.50
N GLY A 92 6.02 1.39 4.99
CA GLY A 92 5.24 2.61 5.21
C GLY A 92 4.11 2.79 4.18
N PRO A 93 3.14 3.67 4.46
CA PRO A 93 2.07 3.96 3.52
C PRO A 93 2.63 4.68 2.29
N LEU A 94 2.14 4.31 1.10
CA LEU A 94 2.59 4.84 -0.19
C LEU A 94 1.38 5.29 -1.00
N ASP A 95 1.47 6.46 -1.63
CA ASP A 95 0.52 6.87 -2.67
C ASP A 95 0.93 6.27 -4.01
N VAL A 96 0.06 5.46 -4.62
CA VAL A 96 0.33 4.84 -5.92
C VAL A 96 -0.33 5.65 -7.04
N PRO A 97 0.43 6.20 -7.99
CA PRO A 97 -0.16 6.95 -9.08
C PRO A 97 -1.02 6.08 -10.02
N LEU A 98 -2.18 6.59 -10.34
CA LEU A 98 -3.16 6.01 -11.24
C LEU A 98 -2.99 6.59 -12.65
N HIS A 99 -2.36 5.85 -13.55
CA HIS A 99 -2.15 6.31 -14.95
C HIS A 99 -3.43 6.37 -15.80
N LYS A 100 -4.58 5.90 -15.29
CA LYS A 100 -5.88 6.04 -15.95
C LYS A 100 -6.94 6.41 -14.92
N ARG A 101 -7.87 7.29 -15.31
CA ARG A 101 -8.99 7.73 -14.47
C ARG A 101 -9.87 6.53 -14.12
N ILE A 102 -9.97 6.20 -12.83
CA ILE A 102 -10.92 5.19 -12.33
C ILE A 102 -12.31 5.84 -12.24
N ARG A 103 -13.35 5.15 -12.74
CA ARG A 103 -14.72 5.65 -12.63
C ARG A 103 -15.09 5.79 -11.15
N GLY A 104 -15.30 7.02 -10.69
CA GLY A 104 -15.63 7.38 -9.31
C GLY A 104 -14.54 8.13 -8.54
N TRP A 105 -13.35 8.23 -9.11
CA TRP A 105 -12.23 9.03 -8.61
C TRP A 105 -11.94 10.23 -9.53
N TYR A 106 -13.00 10.76 -10.15
CA TYR A 106 -12.93 11.54 -11.39
C TYR A 106 -12.25 12.92 -11.33
N LYS A 107 -11.76 13.36 -10.17
CA LYS A 107 -11.18 14.71 -10.03
C LYS A 107 -10.03 14.84 -9.03
N SER A 108 -9.59 13.79 -8.33
CA SER A 108 -8.36 13.91 -7.55
C SER A 108 -7.17 13.70 -8.47
N GLU A 109 -6.11 14.46 -8.25
CA GLU A 109 -4.80 14.13 -8.80
C GLU A 109 -4.50 12.66 -8.49
N ALA A 110 -4.01 11.98 -9.52
CA ALA A 110 -4.29 10.58 -9.76
C ALA A 110 -3.42 9.68 -8.87
N PHE A 111 -3.76 9.53 -7.60
CA PHE A 111 -3.10 8.62 -6.66
C PHE A 111 -4.12 7.83 -5.85
N ILE A 112 -3.69 6.67 -5.35
CA ILE A 112 -4.45 5.89 -4.39
C ILE A 112 -3.55 5.44 -3.26
N SER A 113 -3.99 5.72 -2.04
CA SER A 113 -3.39 5.28 -0.79
C SER A 113 -4.00 3.94 -0.33
N PRO A 114 -3.40 3.27 0.67
CA PRO A 114 -4.00 2.08 1.31
C PRO A 114 -5.39 2.35 1.90
N LEU A 115 -5.61 3.51 2.54
CA LEU A 115 -6.93 3.94 3.02
C LEU A 115 -7.91 4.13 1.86
N GLY A 116 -7.46 4.74 0.76
CA GLY A 116 -8.26 4.89 -0.46
C GLY A 116 -8.72 3.54 -1.03
N VAL A 117 -7.86 2.52 -1.05
CA VAL A 117 -8.24 1.16 -1.45
C VAL A 117 -9.29 0.57 -0.50
N ALA A 118 -9.11 0.72 0.82
CA ALA A 118 -10.07 0.24 1.81
C ALA A 118 -11.47 0.86 1.63
N LEU A 119 -11.53 2.16 1.38
CA LEU A 119 -12.77 2.88 1.09
C LEU A 119 -13.40 2.45 -0.24
N LEU A 120 -12.62 2.23 -1.29
CA LEU A 120 -13.13 1.69 -2.57
C LEU A 120 -13.72 0.30 -2.43
N LEU A 121 -13.10 -0.54 -1.60
CA LEU A 121 -13.62 -1.86 -1.24
C LEU A 121 -14.88 -1.78 -0.37
N ASN A 122 -15.26 -0.58 0.07
CA ASN A 122 -16.32 -0.34 1.04
C ASN A 122 -16.10 -1.13 2.34
N ASN A 123 -14.84 -1.31 2.73
CA ASN A 123 -14.46 -1.98 3.97
C ASN A 123 -14.18 -0.94 5.06
N VAL A 124 -15.25 -0.50 5.73
CA VAL A 124 -15.18 0.54 6.76
C VAL A 124 -14.26 0.14 7.92
N LYS A 125 -14.27 -1.14 8.32
CA LYS A 125 -13.41 -1.63 9.41
C LYS A 125 -11.93 -1.53 9.07
N LEU A 126 -11.57 -1.82 7.82
CA LEU A 126 -10.19 -1.66 7.35
C LEU A 126 -9.80 -0.18 7.23
N ALA A 127 -10.73 0.68 6.80
CA ALA A 127 -10.51 2.11 6.75
C ALA A 127 -10.29 2.71 8.15
N GLN A 128 -11.12 2.31 9.12
CA GLN A 128 -10.97 2.64 10.55
C GLN A 128 -9.63 2.16 11.08
N TYR A 129 -9.27 0.90 10.81
CA TYR A 129 -7.97 0.35 11.19
C TYR A 129 -6.80 1.21 10.71
N PHE A 130 -6.73 1.55 9.41
CA PHE A 130 -5.64 2.38 8.89
C PHE A 130 -5.62 3.79 9.50
N PHE A 131 -6.78 4.35 9.79
CA PHE A 131 -6.88 5.63 10.46
C PHE A 131 -6.38 5.58 11.91
N GLU A 132 -6.77 4.56 12.68
CA GLU A 132 -6.38 4.35 14.07
C GLU A 132 -4.86 4.17 14.23
N ILE A 133 -4.24 3.35 13.38
CA ILE A 133 -2.79 3.15 13.39
C ILE A 133 -2.01 4.26 12.65
N ARG A 134 -2.70 5.31 12.18
CA ARG A 134 -2.13 6.44 11.43
C ARG A 134 -1.32 6.00 10.20
N TYR A 135 -1.76 4.94 9.55
CA TYR A 135 -1.19 4.44 8.29
C TYR A 135 -1.77 5.23 7.12
N LEU A 136 -1.50 6.53 7.13
CA LEU A 136 -2.08 7.53 6.23
C LEU A 136 -1.00 8.20 5.38
N THR A 137 -1.37 8.59 4.16
CA THR A 137 -0.54 9.42 3.28
C THR A 137 -1.02 10.87 3.25
N LYS A 138 -0.33 11.73 2.51
CA LYS A 138 -0.81 13.10 2.26
C LYS A 138 -2.13 13.14 1.52
N SER A 139 -2.33 12.23 0.56
CA SER A 139 -3.57 12.19 -0.22
C SER A 139 -4.77 11.88 0.66
N ASP A 140 -4.59 11.13 1.74
CA ASP A 140 -5.65 10.83 2.72
C ASP A 140 -6.17 12.07 3.44
N LEU A 141 -5.30 13.05 3.72
CA LEU A 141 -5.72 14.30 4.34
C LEU A 141 -6.71 15.07 3.45
N TRP A 142 -6.50 15.01 2.13
CA TRP A 142 -7.42 15.57 1.14
C TRP A 142 -8.67 14.71 0.96
N LEU A 143 -8.49 13.38 0.97
CA LEU A 143 -9.57 12.41 0.83
C LEU A 143 -10.63 12.59 1.93
N LEU A 144 -10.17 12.76 3.17
CA LEU A 144 -11.02 12.95 4.34
C LEU A 144 -11.65 14.35 4.41
N ARG A 145 -11.18 15.35 3.64
CA ARG A 145 -11.70 16.73 3.66
C ARG A 145 -12.98 16.90 2.82
N ARG A 146 -13.98 16.03 3.02
CA ARG A 146 -15.31 16.07 2.35
C ARG A 146 -15.23 16.05 0.83
N ASN A 147 -14.56 15.05 0.26
CA ASN A 147 -14.51 14.85 -1.18
C ASN A 147 -15.90 14.46 -1.74
N LYS A 148 -16.62 15.45 -2.28
CA LYS A 148 -17.97 15.27 -2.87
C LYS A 148 -18.03 14.28 -4.04
N VAL A 149 -16.90 13.99 -4.68
CA VAL A 149 -16.84 13.00 -5.76
C VAL A 149 -16.82 11.60 -5.16
N LEU A 150 -15.93 11.39 -4.20
CA LEU A 150 -15.82 10.10 -3.50
C LEU A 150 -17.13 9.72 -2.81
N SER A 151 -17.78 10.68 -2.14
CA SER A 151 -19.01 10.44 -1.39
C SER A 151 -20.15 9.84 -2.23
N LYS A 152 -20.14 10.02 -3.56
CA LYS A 152 -21.15 9.44 -4.46
C LYS A 152 -20.95 7.95 -4.74
N HIS A 153 -19.78 7.41 -4.42
CA HIS A 153 -19.38 6.04 -4.72
C HIS A 153 -19.16 5.17 -3.48
N LEU A 154 -19.17 5.78 -2.29
CA LEU A 154 -19.09 5.08 -1.02
C LEU A 154 -20.47 4.57 -0.59
N LEU A 155 -20.49 3.40 0.03
CA LEU A 155 -21.63 2.92 0.81
C LEU A 155 -21.85 3.79 2.05
N PRO A 156 -23.06 3.79 2.62
CA PRO A 156 -23.41 4.63 3.77
C PRO A 156 -22.42 4.53 4.95
N GLU A 157 -21.89 3.34 5.25
CA GLU A 157 -20.98 3.12 6.37
C GLU A 157 -19.62 3.79 6.15
N CYS A 158 -19.06 3.67 4.94
CA CYS A 158 -17.81 4.34 4.59
C CYS A 158 -18.01 5.84 4.45
N LEU A 159 -19.16 6.28 3.94
CA LEU A 159 -19.51 7.69 3.87
C LEU A 159 -19.59 8.29 5.28
N GLN A 160 -20.31 7.64 6.19
CA GLN A 160 -20.41 8.07 7.59
C GLN A 160 -19.04 8.17 8.23
N PHE A 161 -18.19 7.14 8.07
CA PHE A 161 -16.81 7.19 8.56
C PHE A 161 -16.03 8.39 8.02
N THR A 162 -16.07 8.66 6.70
CA THR A 162 -15.38 9.82 6.14
C THR A 162 -15.96 11.14 6.63
N GLN A 163 -17.28 11.21 6.87
CA GLN A 163 -17.91 12.38 7.44
C GLN A 163 -17.43 12.59 8.87
N ASP A 164 -17.50 11.57 9.73
CA ASP A 164 -17.04 11.58 11.12
C ASP A 164 -15.58 12.03 11.22
N ALA A 165 -14.69 11.44 10.42
CA ALA A 165 -13.29 11.84 10.34
C ALA A 165 -13.07 13.28 9.83
N SER A 166 -14.06 13.86 9.13
CA SER A 166 -14.02 15.23 8.59
C SER A 166 -14.69 16.29 9.47
N HIS A 167 -15.44 15.88 10.50
CA HIS A 167 -16.23 16.81 11.32
C HIS A 167 -15.35 17.72 12.18
N GLN A 168 -14.13 17.28 12.50
CA GLN A 168 -13.14 18.05 13.22
C GLN A 168 -11.81 18.01 12.46
N PRO A 169 -10.97 19.05 12.57
CA PRO A 169 -9.59 18.95 12.15
C PRO A 169 -8.92 17.74 12.80
N LEU A 170 -8.10 17.02 12.05
CA LEU A 170 -7.27 15.96 12.63
C LEU A 170 -6.38 16.53 13.73
N SER A 171 -6.12 15.73 14.76
CA SER A 171 -5.25 16.16 15.85
C SER A 171 -3.87 16.54 15.31
N LEU A 172 -3.21 17.49 15.99
CA LEU A 172 -1.83 17.86 15.67
C LEU A 172 -0.92 16.64 15.70
N GLU A 173 -1.15 15.72 16.65
CA GLU A 173 -0.42 14.46 16.74
C GLU A 173 -0.53 13.63 15.44
N THR A 174 -1.74 13.43 14.92
CA THR A 174 -1.95 12.70 13.66
C THR A 174 -1.31 13.43 12.47
N LEU A 175 -1.49 14.75 12.38
CA LEU A 175 -0.92 15.56 11.29
C LEU A 175 0.63 15.51 11.31
N SER A 176 1.24 15.67 12.48
CA SER A 176 2.69 15.57 12.67
C SER A 176 3.18 14.15 12.36
N PHE A 177 2.46 13.11 12.80
CA PHE A 177 2.82 11.73 12.50
C PHE A 177 2.83 11.46 11.00
N VAL A 178 1.79 11.90 10.27
CA VAL A 178 1.69 11.75 8.81
C VAL A 178 2.82 12.52 8.11
N ALA A 179 3.10 13.75 8.54
CA ALA A 179 4.18 14.55 7.97
C ALA A 179 5.55 13.87 8.12
N VAL A 180 5.88 13.37 9.32
CA VAL A 180 7.13 12.66 9.58
C VAL A 180 7.19 11.34 8.81
N SER A 181 6.11 10.55 8.82
CA SER A 181 6.00 9.28 8.09
C SER A 181 6.23 9.46 6.58
N TRP A 182 5.72 10.57 6.02
CA TRP A 182 5.93 10.92 4.62
C TRP A 182 7.38 11.28 4.31
N VAL A 183 8.02 12.13 5.12
CA VAL A 183 9.46 12.50 4.95
C VAL A 183 10.36 11.27 5.04
N VAL A 184 10.03 10.36 5.96
CA VAL A 184 10.73 9.08 6.10
C VAL A 184 10.50 8.16 4.90
N GLY A 185 9.38 8.28 4.19
CA GLY A 185 9.08 7.56 2.95
C GLY A 185 8.76 6.06 3.13
N ALA A 186 8.09 5.45 2.15
CA ALA A 186 7.63 4.06 2.22
C ALA A 186 8.69 3.01 1.82
N ALA A 187 9.76 3.45 1.16
CA ALA A 187 10.73 2.63 0.45
C ALA A 187 11.73 1.88 1.36
N PRO A 188 12.47 0.88 0.82
CA PRO A 188 13.57 0.22 1.52
C PRO A 188 14.52 1.21 2.22
N GLY A 189 15.01 0.82 3.39
CA GLY A 189 15.82 1.69 4.25
C GLY A 189 15.01 2.64 5.13
N ARG A 190 13.67 2.51 5.17
CA ARG A 190 12.78 3.26 6.08
C ARG A 190 13.27 3.21 7.52
N GLN A 191 13.60 2.01 8.00
CA GLN A 191 14.10 1.80 9.35
C GLN A 191 15.37 2.61 9.64
N ALA A 192 16.38 2.51 8.78
CA ALA A 192 17.61 3.29 8.95
C ALA A 192 17.37 4.82 8.92
N ARG A 193 16.35 5.29 8.17
CA ARG A 193 15.95 6.72 8.18
C ARG A 193 15.26 7.11 9.47
N ILE A 194 14.39 6.24 10.02
CA ILE A 194 13.73 6.44 11.32
C ILE A 194 14.76 6.49 12.45
N GLU A 195 15.70 5.56 12.48
CA GLU A 195 16.77 5.51 13.50
C GLU A 195 17.60 6.81 13.50
N LYS A 196 17.83 7.41 12.32
CA LYS A 196 18.54 8.69 12.16
C LYS A 196 17.74 9.92 12.61
N THR A 197 16.43 9.81 12.86
CA THR A 197 15.63 10.96 13.30
C THR A 197 15.93 11.39 14.73
N ASN A 198 16.57 10.54 15.53
CA ASN A 198 16.76 10.73 16.98
C ASN A 198 15.45 10.95 17.75
N LEU A 199 14.31 10.53 17.21
CA LEU A 199 13.04 10.57 17.92
C LEU A 199 13.05 9.58 19.10
N PRO A 200 12.24 9.82 20.15
CA PRO A 200 12.03 8.84 21.22
C PRO A 200 11.71 7.44 20.68
N PRO A 201 12.22 6.35 21.29
CA PRO A 201 12.02 4.99 20.80
C PRO A 201 10.56 4.60 20.56
N ILE A 202 9.65 5.10 21.41
CA ILE A 202 8.20 4.87 21.28
C ILE A 202 7.67 5.43 19.94
N LEU A 203 8.13 6.60 19.53
CA LEU A 203 7.73 7.21 18.25
C LEU A 203 8.40 6.52 17.06
N GLN A 204 9.64 6.04 17.22
CA GLN A 204 10.30 5.23 16.19
C GLN A 204 9.56 3.91 15.95
N ALA A 205 9.19 3.20 17.02
CA ALA A 205 8.39 1.98 16.95
C ALA A 205 7.02 2.23 16.30
N ALA A 206 6.35 3.33 16.65
CA ALA A 206 5.10 3.72 16.03
C ALA A 206 5.25 4.00 14.52
N LEU A 207 6.32 4.69 14.08
CA LEU A 207 6.61 4.98 12.66
C LEU A 207 7.03 3.74 11.85
N LEU A 208 7.55 2.72 12.53
CA LEU A 208 7.83 1.38 12.00
C LEU A 208 6.62 0.46 12.04
N TYR A 209 5.55 0.85 12.73
CA TYR A 209 4.33 0.08 12.90
C TYR A 209 4.54 -1.30 13.55
N THR A 210 5.56 -1.46 14.41
CA THR A 210 5.94 -2.77 14.99
C THR A 210 4.87 -3.37 15.90
N ASP A 211 4.12 -2.52 16.60
CA ASP A 211 3.18 -2.92 17.67
C ASP A 211 1.70 -2.73 17.27
N ILE A 212 1.39 -2.85 15.98
CA ILE A 212 0.00 -2.74 15.49
C ILE A 212 -0.79 -4.03 15.73
N PRO A 213 -2.10 -3.95 16.03
CA PRO A 213 -2.95 -5.12 16.15
C PRO A 213 -3.13 -5.81 14.78
N PRO A 214 -3.34 -7.14 14.72
CA PRO A 214 -3.62 -7.82 13.47
C PRO A 214 -4.97 -7.36 12.88
N ILE A 215 -5.03 -7.16 11.56
CA ILE A 215 -6.30 -6.88 10.89
C ILE A 215 -7.19 -8.12 10.99
N VAL A 216 -8.37 -7.96 11.59
CA VAL A 216 -9.39 -9.01 11.66
C VAL A 216 -9.98 -9.24 10.27
N GLU A 217 -9.73 -10.40 9.70
CA GLU A 217 -10.31 -10.82 8.42
C GLU A 217 -11.82 -11.01 8.58
N ASN A 218 -12.60 -10.05 8.09
CA ASN A 218 -14.03 -10.25 7.92
C ASN A 218 -14.24 -10.99 6.60
N THR A 219 -14.93 -12.12 6.64
CA THR A 219 -15.19 -13.03 5.51
C THR A 219 -16.09 -12.45 4.41
N SER A 220 -16.40 -11.15 4.45
CA SER A 220 -17.14 -10.49 3.38
C SER A 220 -16.35 -10.58 2.08
N GLU A 221 -16.92 -11.23 1.07
CA GLU A 221 -16.28 -11.38 -0.23
C GLU A 221 -15.87 -10.00 -0.78
N PRO A 222 -14.60 -9.82 -1.19
CA PRO A 222 -14.16 -8.55 -1.74
C PRO A 222 -14.98 -8.26 -3.00
N ARG A 223 -15.61 -7.08 -3.05
CA ARG A 223 -16.24 -6.58 -4.28
C ARG A 223 -15.21 -6.65 -5.42
N ASN A 224 -15.65 -7.15 -6.57
CA ASN A 224 -14.79 -7.46 -7.71
C ASN A 224 -14.05 -6.20 -8.21
N LEU A 225 -12.83 -6.01 -7.72
CA LEU A 225 -11.91 -4.92 -8.08
C LEU A 225 -11.05 -5.28 -9.29
N SER A 226 -11.54 -6.11 -10.23
CA SER A 226 -10.79 -6.53 -11.42
C SER A 226 -10.10 -5.36 -12.15
N LEU A 227 -10.78 -4.21 -12.22
CA LEU A 227 -10.21 -2.96 -12.75
C LEU A 227 -9.00 -2.47 -11.93
N HIS A 228 -9.11 -2.37 -10.61
CA HIS A 228 -8.01 -1.92 -9.73
C HIS A 228 -6.82 -2.89 -9.73
N LEU A 229 -7.07 -4.20 -9.72
CA LEU A 229 -6.00 -5.22 -9.85
C LEU A 229 -5.26 -5.11 -11.18
N SER A 230 -5.98 -4.79 -12.27
CA SER A 230 -5.36 -4.56 -13.58
C SER A 230 -4.45 -3.32 -13.61
N PHE A 231 -4.76 -2.30 -12.78
CA PHE A 231 -3.93 -1.10 -12.65
C PHE A 231 -2.69 -1.35 -11.80
N LEU A 232 -2.84 -1.97 -10.64
CA LEU A 232 -1.70 -2.33 -9.79
C LEU A 232 -0.70 -3.23 -10.54
N LYS A 233 -1.19 -4.10 -11.43
CA LYS A 233 -0.34 -4.90 -12.33
C LYS A 233 0.59 -4.02 -13.17
N LYS A 234 0.07 -2.93 -13.75
CA LYS A 234 0.87 -2.02 -14.58
C LYS A 234 1.89 -1.28 -13.73
N TYR A 235 1.55 -0.93 -12.49
CA TYR A 235 2.47 -0.22 -11.60
C TYR A 235 3.63 -1.10 -11.13
N LEU A 236 3.34 -2.34 -10.74
CA LEU A 236 4.35 -3.39 -10.47
C LEU A 236 5.24 -3.71 -11.70
N VAL A 237 4.85 -3.28 -12.89
CA VAL A 237 5.63 -3.41 -14.13
C VAL A 237 6.35 -2.10 -14.48
N LYS A 238 5.78 -0.92 -14.23
CA LYS A 238 6.33 0.36 -14.70
C LYS A 238 7.42 0.94 -13.79
N GLU A 239 7.37 0.74 -12.47
CA GLU A 239 8.50 1.10 -11.60
C GLU A 239 9.78 0.32 -11.95
N THR A 240 9.65 -0.77 -12.71
CA THR A 240 10.81 -1.49 -13.24
C THR A 240 11.42 -0.85 -14.50
N GLU A 241 10.82 0.20 -15.08
CA GLU A 241 11.25 0.82 -16.36
C GLU A 241 11.81 2.23 -16.23
N SER A 242 11.60 2.93 -15.10
CA SER A 242 11.83 4.38 -15.00
C SER A 242 13.04 4.81 -14.15
N SER A 243 14.07 3.98 -14.02
CA SER A 243 15.26 4.32 -13.20
C SER A 243 16.40 5.00 -13.97
N ASP A 244 16.15 5.59 -15.15
CA ASP A 244 17.20 6.24 -15.95
C ASP A 244 16.97 7.73 -16.26
N ASP A 245 15.95 8.37 -15.67
CA ASP A 245 15.74 9.81 -15.83
C ASP A 245 15.97 10.54 -14.49
N SER A 246 17.01 11.37 -14.48
CA SER A 246 17.34 12.33 -13.43
C SER A 246 16.13 13.22 -13.10
N VAL A 247 15.59 13.09 -11.89
CA VAL A 247 14.57 13.98 -11.36
C VAL A 247 15.25 15.30 -10.99
N HIS A 248 15.10 16.29 -11.87
CA HIS A 248 15.34 17.68 -11.54
C HIS A 248 14.09 18.18 -10.80
N ASP A 249 14.20 18.36 -9.48
CA ASP A 249 13.17 19.03 -8.69
C ASP A 249 13.12 20.51 -9.11
N SER A 250 12.10 20.89 -9.89
CA SER A 250 11.65 22.28 -10.01
C SER A 250 10.25 22.40 -9.42
N TYR A 251 10.19 22.64 -8.11
CA TYR A 251 9.02 23.23 -7.47
C TYR A 251 9.40 24.66 -7.08
N ASP A 252 9.35 25.56 -8.05
CA ASP A 252 9.29 26.99 -7.80
C ASP A 252 8.21 27.61 -8.71
N GLU A 253 7.54 28.62 -8.17
CA GLU A 253 6.53 29.50 -8.76
C GLU A 253 5.11 28.96 -8.98
N LEU A 254 4.32 28.96 -7.90
CA LEU A 254 2.92 29.40 -7.96
C LEU A 254 2.53 30.14 -6.66
N ILE A 255 3.12 31.33 -6.46
CA ILE A 255 2.55 32.37 -5.58
C ILE A 255 2.71 33.72 -6.28
N SER A 256 1.73 34.08 -7.11
CA SER A 256 1.30 35.46 -7.34
C SER A 256 0.08 35.44 -8.26
N ASP A 257 -1.09 35.67 -7.68
CA ASP A 257 -2.14 36.53 -8.26
C ASP A 257 -3.39 36.43 -7.37
N GLU A 258 -3.32 37.10 -6.22
CA GLU A 258 -4.49 37.72 -5.60
C GLU A 258 -4.41 39.22 -5.93
N SER A 259 -5.01 39.61 -7.05
CA SER A 259 -5.54 40.95 -7.23
C SER A 259 -6.72 40.88 -8.20
N ASP A 260 -7.82 41.47 -7.76
CA ASP A 260 -9.03 41.82 -8.51
C ASP A 260 -10.03 40.69 -8.76
N TYR A 261 -10.99 40.53 -7.83
CA TYR A 261 -12.42 40.87 -7.99
C TYR A 261 -13.26 40.35 -6.81
#